data_AF-A0A929YIZ3-F1
#
_entry.id   AF-A0A929YIZ3-F1
#
_cell.length_a   1.000
_cell.length_b   1.000
_cell.length_c   1.000
_cell.angle_alpha   90.00
_cell.angle_beta   90.00
_cell.angle_gamma   90.00
#
_symmetry.space_group_name_H-M   'P 1'
#
loop_
_entity.id
_entity.type
_entity.pdbx_description
1 polymer ?
#
loop_
_entity_poly.entity_id
_entity_poly.type
_entity_poly.pdbx_seq_one_letter_code
_entity_poly.pdbx_strand_id
1 'polypeptide(L)'
;MKKLITLFLIGIAGIILFMVVKNLANGDGLLTVTCRSAKNTLTIKLDPKAENFISATTDDGEDFDLGNLDEKIQKDGLKKAVDDLKSKLELTKGYACFDKK
;
A
#
# COMPACT_ATOMS: atom_id res chain seq x y z
N MET A 1 -8.95 -14.46 39.76
CA MET A 1 -9.73 -13.82 38.67
C MET A 1 -8.95 -12.79 37.82
N LYS A 2 -7.73 -12.35 38.16
CA LYS A 2 -6.95 -11.42 37.31
C LYS A 2 -6.23 -12.09 36.12
N LYS A 3 -5.75 -13.33 36.29
CA LYS A 3 -4.93 -14.02 35.27
C LYS A 3 -5.69 -14.46 34.02
N LEU A 4 -7.00 -14.71 34.11
CA LEU A 4 -7.82 -15.14 32.96
C LEU A 4 -8.09 -13.98 31.97
N ILE A 5 -8.23 -12.75 32.48
CA ILE A 5 -8.52 -11.56 31.68
C ILE A 5 -7.31 -11.16 30.82
N THR A 6 -6.10 -11.32 31.37
CA THR A 6 -4.84 -11.00 30.66
C THR A 6 -4.59 -11.95 29.48
N LEU A 7 -4.90 -13.24 29.63
CA LEU A 7 -4.81 -14.22 28.53
C LEU A 7 -5.84 -13.94 27.41
N PHE A 8 -7.03 -13.46 27.77
CA PHE A 8 -8.06 -13.09 26.80
C PHE A 8 -7.68 -11.85 25.98
N LEU A 9 -7.07 -10.84 26.62
CA LEU A 9 -6.59 -9.63 25.94
C LEU A 9 -5.43 -9.92 24.96
N ILE A 10 -4.51 -10.82 25.32
CA ILE A 10 -3.42 -11.24 24.43
C ILE A 10 -3.96 -12.06 23.26
N GLY A 11 -4.97 -12.90 23.49
CA GLY A 11 -5.67 -13.64 22.43
C GLY A 11 -6.38 -12.73 21.44
N ILE A 12 -7.07 -11.70 21.92
CA ILE A 12 -7.74 -10.70 21.06
C ILE A 12 -6.72 -9.86 20.29
N ALA A 13 -5.64 -9.41 20.93
CA ALA A 13 -4.57 -8.69 20.27
C ALA A 13 -3.90 -9.54 19.17
N GLY A 14 -3.72 -10.84 19.41
CA GLY A 14 -3.22 -11.79 18.43
C GLY A 14 -4.16 -11.99 17.24
N ILE A 15 -5.48 -12.00 17.45
CA ILE A 15 -6.49 -12.08 16.39
C ILE A 15 -6.52 -10.79 15.55
N ILE A 16 -6.39 -9.62 16.18
CA ILE A 16 -6.32 -8.32 15.48
C ILE A 16 -5.04 -8.26 14.63
N LEU A 17 -3.88 -8.67 15.18
CA LEU A 17 -2.64 -8.75 14.39
C LEU A 17 -2.76 -9.74 13.22
N PHE A 18 -3.41 -10.89 13.43
CA PHE A 18 -3.64 -11.88 12.38
C PHE A 18 -4.61 -11.38 11.29
N MET A 19 -5.61 -10.57 11.64
CA MET A 19 -6.51 -9.92 10.67
C MET A 19 -5.76 -8.89 9.83
N VAL A 20 -4.92 -8.04 10.44
CA VAL A 20 -4.12 -7.05 9.68
C VAL A 20 -3.14 -7.74 8.73
N VAL A 21 -2.51 -8.84 9.16
CA VAL A 21 -1.58 -9.61 8.31
C VAL A 21 -2.31 -10.41 7.22
N LYS A 22 -3.52 -10.93 7.49
CA LYS A 22 -4.34 -11.63 6.47
C LYS A 22 -4.97 -10.68 5.45
N ASN A 23 -5.38 -9.47 5.84
CA ASN A 23 -5.78 -8.40 4.90
C ASN A 23 -4.61 -7.98 3.99
N LEU A 24 -3.39 -7.93 4.55
CA LEU A 24 -2.17 -7.67 3.80
C LEU A 24 -1.78 -8.81 2.83
N ALA A 25 -2.12 -10.06 3.18
CA ALA A 25 -1.64 -11.26 2.48
C ALA A 25 -2.64 -11.87 1.48
N ASN A 26 -3.95 -11.66 1.64
CA ASN A 26 -4.98 -12.33 0.83
C ASN A 26 -5.84 -11.41 -0.08
N GLY A 27 -5.49 -10.13 -0.21
CA GLY A 27 -6.11 -9.25 -1.20
C GLY A 27 -7.41 -8.59 -0.72
N ASP A 28 -7.30 -7.48 0.00
CA ASP A 28 -8.40 -6.58 0.38
C ASP A 28 -9.22 -6.00 -0.79
N GLY A 29 -8.88 -6.37 -2.02
CA GLY A 29 -9.22 -5.58 -3.19
C GLY A 29 -8.37 -4.33 -3.30
N LEU A 30 -7.36 -4.10 -2.43
CA LEU A 30 -6.39 -3.01 -2.61
C LEU A 30 -5.49 -3.31 -3.81
N LEU A 31 -5.36 -2.33 -4.71
CA LEU A 31 -4.41 -2.38 -5.81
C LEU A 31 -3.01 -2.08 -5.24
N THR A 32 -2.09 -3.03 -5.41
CA THR A 32 -0.69 -2.83 -5.02
C THR A 32 0.18 -2.72 -6.25
N VAL A 33 0.87 -1.59 -6.38
CA VAL A 33 1.85 -1.32 -7.43
C VAL A 33 3.23 -1.36 -6.81
N THR A 34 4.12 -2.16 -7.38
CA THR A 34 5.51 -2.26 -6.92
C THR A 34 6.43 -1.67 -7.97
N CYS A 35 7.15 -0.61 -7.61
CA CYS A 35 8.12 0.06 -8.45
C CYS A 35 9.52 -0.22 -7.92
N ARG A 36 10.40 -0.79 -8.73
CA ARG A 36 11.76 -1.15 -8.32
C ARG A 36 12.80 -0.29 -9.03
N SER A 37 13.71 0.31 -8.27
CA SER A 37 14.90 0.98 -8.81
C SER A 37 16.16 0.17 -8.49
N ALA A 38 17.32 0.66 -8.94
CA ALA A 38 18.60 0.10 -8.57
C ALA A 38 18.95 0.27 -7.08
N LYS A 39 18.29 1.20 -6.38
CA LYS A 39 18.59 1.54 -4.98
C LYS A 39 17.61 0.91 -4.00
N ASN A 40 16.33 0.88 -4.35
CA ASN A 40 15.24 0.53 -3.43
C ASN A 40 13.99 0.11 -4.20
N THR A 41 13.04 -0.50 -3.49
CA THR A 41 11.73 -0.93 -3.96
C THR A 41 10.65 -0.09 -3.30
N LEU A 42 9.87 0.61 -4.10
CA LEU A 42 8.71 1.39 -3.69
C LEU A 42 7.44 0.53 -3.82
N THR A 43 6.70 0.41 -2.73
CA THR A 43 5.40 -0.27 -2.68
C THR A 43 4.30 0.77 -2.49
N ILE A 44 3.38 0.84 -3.44
CA ILE A 44 2.27 1.79 -3.47
C ILE A 44 0.98 1.01 -3.29
N LYS A 45 0.19 1.38 -2.29
CA LYS A 45 -1.10 0.75 -1.96
C LYS A 45 -2.22 1.74 -2.22
N LEU A 46 -3.22 1.29 -2.97
CA LEU A 46 -4.38 2.08 -3.36
C LEU A 46 -5.66 1.28 -3.09
N ASP A 47 -6.72 1.97 -2.72
CA ASP A 47 -8.05 1.39 -2.59
C ASP A 47 -8.88 1.68 -3.85
N PRO A 48 -9.16 0.67 -4.70
CA PRO A 48 -9.96 0.87 -5.89
C PRO A 48 -11.46 1.01 -5.62
N LYS A 49 -11.96 0.69 -4.44
CA LYS A 49 -13.37 0.91 -4.07
C LYS A 49 -13.59 2.33 -3.57
N ALA A 50 -12.63 2.84 -2.79
CA ALA A 50 -12.66 4.22 -2.31
C ALA A 50 -12.08 5.21 -3.34
N GLU A 51 -11.43 4.72 -4.40
CA GLU A 51 -10.70 5.52 -5.39
C GLU A 51 -9.71 6.48 -4.72
N ASN A 52 -8.93 5.97 -3.76
CA ASN A 52 -7.99 6.78 -2.99
C ASN A 52 -6.64 6.07 -2.81
N PHE A 53 -5.62 6.88 -2.58
CA PHE A 53 -4.31 6.44 -2.19
C PHE A 53 -4.28 6.13 -0.68
N ILE A 54 -3.56 5.07 -0.31
CA ILE A 54 -3.45 4.63 1.07
C ILE A 54 -2.06 4.92 1.63
N SER A 55 -1.03 4.40 0.95
CA SER A 55 0.35 4.61 1.38
C SER A 55 1.35 4.23 0.30
N ALA A 56 2.53 4.83 0.40
CA ALA A 56 3.67 4.53 -0.45
C ALA A 56 4.90 4.47 0.42
N THR A 57 5.51 3.29 0.49
CA THR A 57 6.67 3.06 1.35
C THR A 57 7.77 2.38 0.55
N THR A 58 9.00 2.76 0.86
CA THR A 58 10.19 2.06 0.37
C THR A 58 10.45 0.79 1.20
N ASP A 59 11.29 -0.11 0.71
CA ASP A 59 11.66 -1.33 1.45
C ASP A 59 12.47 -1.05 2.71
N ASP A 60 13.14 0.10 2.77
CA ASP A 60 13.79 0.64 3.97
C ASP A 60 12.79 1.14 5.03
N GLY A 61 11.49 1.15 4.72
CA GLY A 61 10.42 1.58 5.62
C GLY A 61 10.19 3.08 5.64
N GLU A 62 10.87 3.86 4.78
CA GLU A 62 10.62 5.28 4.64
C GLU A 62 9.35 5.54 3.82
N ASP A 63 8.52 6.48 4.30
CA ASP A 63 7.38 7.01 3.56
C ASP A 63 7.86 7.76 2.32
N PHE A 64 7.22 7.47 1.19
CA PHE A 64 7.53 8.06 -0.10
C PHE A 64 6.41 9.00 -0.52
N ASP A 65 6.74 10.29 -0.65
CA ASP A 65 5.78 11.29 -1.09
C ASP A 65 5.46 11.11 -2.59
N LEU A 66 4.19 10.81 -2.90
CA LEU A 66 3.67 10.74 -4.27
C LEU A 66 2.96 12.04 -4.69
N GLY A 67 3.03 13.09 -3.86
CA GLY A 67 2.32 14.34 -4.04
C GLY A 67 0.80 14.17 -4.04
N ASN A 68 0.10 14.96 -4.86
CA ASN A 68 -1.37 14.96 -4.97
C ASN A 68 -1.91 13.78 -5.79
N LEU A 69 -1.56 12.55 -5.40
CA LEU A 69 -2.05 11.35 -6.09
C LEU A 69 -3.56 11.19 -5.91
N ASP A 70 -4.09 11.46 -4.71
CA ASP A 70 -5.55 11.43 -4.45
C ASP A 70 -6.32 12.37 -5.37
N GLU A 71 -5.84 13.61 -5.53
CA GLU A 71 -6.47 14.60 -6.42
C GLU A 71 -6.48 14.12 -7.88
N LYS A 72 -5.39 13.49 -8.33
CA LYS A 72 -5.31 12.89 -9.66
C LYS A 72 -6.28 11.72 -9.80
N ILE A 73 -6.40 10.85 -8.80
CA ILE A 73 -7.34 9.73 -8.84
C ILE A 73 -8.78 10.26 -8.96
N GLN A 74 -9.14 11.27 -8.15
CA GLN A 74 -10.47 11.88 -8.19
C GLN A 74 -10.77 12.57 -9.52
N LYS A 75 -9.76 13.12 -10.21
CA LYS A 75 -9.92 13.85 -11.47
C LYS A 75 -9.90 12.95 -12.71
N ASP A 76 -8.94 12.04 -12.79
CA ASP A 76 -8.62 11.24 -13.98
C ASP A 76 -9.09 9.78 -13.87
N GLY A 77 -9.51 9.36 -12.68
CA GLY A 77 -9.85 7.98 -12.34
C GLY A 77 -8.62 7.16 -11.94
N LEU A 78 -8.83 6.17 -11.07
CA LEU A 78 -7.75 5.37 -10.48
C LEU A 78 -6.78 4.78 -11.51
N LYS A 79 -7.31 4.14 -12.56
CA LYS A 79 -6.48 3.47 -13.56
C LYS A 79 -5.51 4.45 -14.24
N LYS A 80 -6.03 5.58 -14.70
CA LYS A 80 -5.23 6.59 -15.41
C LYS A 80 -4.24 7.28 -14.48
N ALA A 81 -4.64 7.58 -13.24
CA ALA A 81 -3.75 8.16 -12.25
C ALA A 81 -2.58 7.22 -11.90
N VAL A 82 -2.85 5.91 -11.79
CA VAL A 82 -1.82 4.89 -11.56
C VAL A 82 -0.88 4.76 -12.76
N ASP A 83 -1.40 4.70 -13.98
CA ASP A 83 -0.56 4.64 -15.20
C ASP A 83 0.33 5.89 -15.35
N ASP A 84 -0.23 7.09 -15.11
CA ASP A 84 0.54 8.34 -15.13
C ASP A 84 1.63 8.35 -14.05
N LEU A 85 1.31 7.85 -12.86
CA LEU A 85 2.26 7.75 -11.76
C LEU A 85 3.41 6.80 -12.10
N LYS A 86 3.12 5.60 -12.63
CA LYS A 86 4.14 4.66 -13.07
C LYS A 86 5.06 5.31 -14.09
N SER A 87 4.48 5.87 -15.15
CA SER A 87 5.23 6.57 -16.20
C SER A 87 6.12 7.67 -15.62
N LYS A 88 5.62 8.48 -14.68
CA LYS A 88 6.41 9.52 -14.01
C LYS A 88 7.57 8.94 -13.20
N LEU A 89 7.35 7.86 -12.45
CA LEU A 89 8.38 7.20 -11.66
C LEU A 89 9.46 6.56 -12.55
N GLU A 90 9.05 5.99 -13.68
CA GLU A 90 9.96 5.40 -14.66
C GLU A 90 10.80 6.47 -15.36
N LEU A 91 10.17 7.54 -15.86
CA LEU A 91 10.84 8.60 -16.61
C LEU A 91 11.69 9.53 -15.74
N THR A 92 11.22 9.86 -14.53
CA THR A 92 11.83 10.92 -13.70
C THR A 92 12.76 10.36 -12.63
N LYS A 93 12.48 9.15 -12.14
CA LYS A 93 13.16 8.57 -10.98
C LYS A 93 13.86 7.24 -11.30
N GLY A 94 13.71 6.71 -12.51
CA GLY A 94 14.37 5.48 -12.96
C GLY A 94 13.90 4.23 -12.23
N TYR A 95 12.67 4.24 -11.72
CA TYR A 95 12.03 3.01 -11.26
C TYR A 95 11.55 2.19 -12.46
N ALA A 96 11.28 0.91 -12.26
CA ALA A 96 10.55 0.06 -13.17
C ALA A 96 9.31 -0.45 -12.42
N CYS A 97 8.12 -0.13 -12.89
CA CYS A 97 6.89 -0.39 -12.16
C CYS A 97 6.16 -1.63 -12.68
N PHE A 98 5.74 -2.50 -11.76
CA PHE A 98 5.09 -3.76 -12.05
C PHE A 98 3.79 -3.87 -11.27
N ASP A 99 2.73 -4.30 -11.95
CA ASP A 99 1.51 -4.74 -11.31
C ASP A 99 1.76 -6.11 -10.68
N LYS A 100 1.50 -6.23 -9.38
CA LYS A 100 1.53 -7.52 -8.72
C LYS A 100 0.24 -8.26 -9.09
N LYS A 101 0.38 -9.25 -9.99
CA LYS A 101 -0.71 -10.11 -10.47
C LYS A 101 -1.23 -11.03 -9.38
#